data_AF-A0A8J3U2M6-F1
#
_entry.id   AF-A0A8J3U2M6-F1
#
_cell.length_a   1.000
_cell.length_b   1.000
_cell.length_c   1.000
_cell.angle_alpha   90.00
_cell.angle_beta   90.00
_cell.angle_gamma   90.00
#
_symmetry.space_group_name_H-M   'P 1'
#
loop_
_entity.id
_entity.type
_entity.pdbx_description
1 polymer ?
#
loop_
_entity_poly.entity_id
_entity_poly.type
_entity_poly.pdbx_seq_one_letter_code
_entity_poly.pdbx_strand_id
1 'polypeptide(L)'
;MLLKLTGSSCSGKSALALSVAGRLRGVAVHDFDEVGVPEGADRRWRQHMTELWVRRALDYQERGVDLLLTGQSPLGEVLAVPSAPLLDGIAVCLVDVADDDRRDRLVARDPGRWDASAVAAFLGWAAWHRGHARDVLPLARGWADTA
;
A
#
# COMPACT_ATOMS: atom_id res chain seq x y z
N MET A 1 14.85 -2.64 3.46
CA MET A 1 14.02 -2.26 2.29
C MET A 1 12.55 -2.05 2.66
N LEU A 2 11.76 -1.39 1.81
CA LEU A 2 10.31 -1.24 1.96
C LEU A 2 9.56 -2.25 1.07
N LEU A 3 8.78 -3.13 1.69
CA LEU A 3 7.80 -4.01 1.07
C LEU A 3 6.41 -3.38 1.23
N LYS A 4 5.62 -3.33 0.17
CA LYS A 4 4.28 -2.72 0.24
C LYS A 4 3.21 -3.60 -0.38
N LEU A 5 2.16 -3.87 0.39
CA LEU A 5 0.91 -4.43 -0.10
C LEU A 5 -0.05 -3.28 -0.35
N THR A 6 -0.36 -3.03 -1.62
CA THR A 6 -1.25 -1.94 -2.02
C THR A 6 -2.53 -2.45 -2.67
N GLY A 7 -3.55 -1.61 -2.72
CA GLY A 7 -4.84 -1.94 -3.33
C GLY A 7 -6.03 -1.28 -2.64
N SER A 8 -7.17 -1.33 -3.31
CA SER A 8 -8.42 -0.76 -2.77
C SER A 8 -8.95 -1.51 -1.55
N SER A 9 -9.92 -0.92 -0.87
CA SER A 9 -10.54 -1.53 0.31
C SER A 9 -11.17 -2.87 -0.09
N CYS A 10 -11.25 -3.81 0.85
CA CYS A 10 -11.74 -5.18 0.63
C CYS A 10 -10.94 -6.05 -0.37
N SER A 11 -9.74 -5.63 -0.79
CA SER A 11 -8.89 -6.48 -1.64
C SER A 11 -8.22 -7.65 -0.91
N GLY A 12 -8.14 -7.61 0.43
CA GLY A 12 -7.55 -8.67 1.25
C GLY A 12 -6.10 -8.42 1.72
N LYS A 13 -5.58 -7.18 1.59
CA LYS A 13 -4.24 -6.80 2.05
C LYS A 13 -3.94 -7.25 3.49
N SER A 14 -4.82 -6.91 4.44
CA SER A 14 -4.61 -7.24 5.86
C SER A 14 -4.65 -8.75 6.09
N ALA A 15 -5.50 -9.49 5.38
CA ALA A 15 -5.52 -10.95 5.43
C ALA A 15 -4.21 -11.57 4.91
N LEU A 16 -3.66 -11.03 3.82
CA LEU A 16 -2.36 -11.45 3.29
C LEU A 16 -1.23 -11.13 4.28
N ALA A 17 -1.20 -9.91 4.82
CA ALA A 17 -0.19 -9.47 5.77
C ALA A 17 -0.17 -10.34 7.03
N LEU A 18 -1.34 -10.64 7.61
CA LEU A 18 -1.47 -11.55 8.76
C LEU A 18 -0.98 -12.97 8.43
N SER A 19 -1.27 -13.48 7.23
CA SER A 19 -0.82 -14.81 6.78
C SER A 19 0.71 -14.92 6.66
N VAL A 20 1.38 -13.83 6.27
CA VAL A 20 2.84 -13.82 6.06
C VAL A 20 3.64 -13.35 7.27
N ALA A 21 3.03 -12.59 8.19
CA ALA A 21 3.73 -11.98 9.33
C ALA A 21 4.51 -12.99 10.18
N GLY A 22 3.95 -14.20 10.41
CA GLY A 22 4.63 -15.25 11.19
C GLY A 22 5.69 -16.05 10.41
N ARG A 23 5.78 -15.86 9.08
CA ARG A 23 6.65 -16.63 8.18
C ARG A 23 7.87 -15.85 7.73
N LEU A 24 7.78 -14.51 7.75
CA LEU A 24 8.86 -13.62 7.36
C LEU A 24 9.74 -13.32 8.59
N ARG A 25 11.03 -13.68 8.51
CA ARG A 25 12.02 -13.29 9.52
C ARG A 25 12.61 -11.94 9.15
N GLY A 26 12.87 -11.09 10.14
CA GLY A 26 13.49 -9.78 9.90
C GLY A 26 12.58 -8.77 9.22
N VAL A 27 11.25 -8.95 9.30
CA VAL A 27 10.26 -8.03 8.73
C VAL A 27 9.36 -7.47 9.84
N ALA A 28 9.26 -6.14 9.92
CA ALA A 28 8.25 -5.44 10.72
C ALA A 28 7.00 -5.20 9.86
N VAL A 29 5.83 -5.63 10.35
CA VAL A 29 4.56 -5.50 9.62
C VAL A 29 3.74 -4.37 10.22
N HIS A 30 3.24 -3.49 9.34
CA HIS A 30 2.43 -2.35 9.72
C HIS A 30 1.28 -2.11 8.74
N ASP A 31 0.17 -1.63 9.23
CA ASP A 31 -0.92 -1.03 8.47
C ASP A 31 -0.81 0.51 8.46
N PHE A 32 -1.01 1.11 7.29
CA PHE A 32 -0.93 2.55 7.08
C PHE A 32 -1.83 3.32 8.05
N ASP A 33 -2.99 2.76 8.40
CA ASP A 33 -3.99 3.40 9.22
C ASP A 33 -3.68 3.28 10.74
N GLU A 34 -2.62 2.56 11.14
CA GLU A 34 -2.20 2.41 12.55
C GLU A 34 -1.82 3.74 13.23
N VAL A 35 -1.42 4.74 12.45
CA VAL A 35 -1.11 6.09 12.95
C VAL A 35 -2.37 6.93 13.23
N GLY A 36 -3.55 6.37 12.99
CA GLY A 36 -4.85 7.02 13.16
C GLY A 36 -5.25 7.84 11.95
N VAL A 37 -6.46 7.61 11.44
CA VAL A 37 -7.03 8.35 10.31
C VAL A 37 -8.00 9.40 10.84
N PRO A 38 -7.71 10.71 10.67
CA PRO A 38 -8.62 11.76 11.11
C PRO A 38 -9.88 11.79 10.24
N GLU A 39 -10.97 12.32 10.79
CA GLU A 39 -12.16 12.64 10.00
C GLU A 39 -11.81 13.65 8.90
N GLY A 40 -12.26 13.39 7.66
CA GLY A 40 -11.93 14.25 6.53
C GLY A 40 -10.48 14.14 6.03
N ALA A 41 -9.77 13.06 6.36
CA ALA A 41 -8.43 12.76 5.85
C ALA A 41 -8.33 13.00 4.33
N ASP A 42 -7.47 13.94 3.95
CA ASP A 42 -7.37 14.43 2.58
C ASP A 42 -6.07 13.94 1.90
N ARG A 43 -5.82 14.48 0.69
CA ARG A 43 -4.58 14.19 -0.03
C ARG A 43 -3.33 14.62 0.76
N ARG A 44 -3.36 15.78 1.42
CA ARG A 44 -2.18 16.30 2.14
C ARG A 44 -1.83 15.42 3.31
N TRP A 45 -2.83 14.99 4.09
CA TRP A 45 -2.63 14.04 5.17
C TRP A 45 -2.02 12.74 4.66
N ARG A 46 -2.56 12.13 3.59
CA ARG A 46 -1.98 10.90 3.03
C ARG A 46 -0.54 11.05 2.59
N GLN A 47 -0.19 12.16 1.93
CA GLN A 47 1.18 12.43 1.49
C GLN A 47 2.12 12.57 2.69
N HIS A 48 1.68 13.27 3.74
CA HIS A 48 2.44 13.42 4.97
C HIS A 48 2.65 12.07 5.70
N MET A 49 1.60 11.26 5.80
CA MET A 49 1.70 9.92 6.39
C MET A 49 2.55 8.98 5.54
N THR A 50 2.53 9.10 4.21
CA THR A 50 3.41 8.31 3.33
C THR A 50 4.88 8.63 3.61
N GLU A 51 5.24 9.91 3.75
CA GLU A 51 6.60 10.31 4.14
C GLU A 51 6.97 9.78 5.53
N LEU A 52 6.06 9.85 6.50
CA LEU A 52 6.28 9.28 7.84
C LEU A 52 6.61 7.79 7.76
N TRP A 53 5.82 7.03 7.00
CA TRP A 53 6.03 5.59 6.84
C TRP A 53 7.34 5.26 6.10
N VAL A 54 7.72 6.06 5.11
CA VAL A 54 9.01 5.90 4.43
C VAL A 54 10.17 6.18 5.38
N ARG A 55 10.09 7.22 6.22
CA ARG A 55 11.11 7.45 7.25
C ARG A 55 11.19 6.30 8.25
N ARG A 56 10.06 5.76 8.66
CA ARG A 56 10.04 4.57 9.52
C ARG A 56 10.70 3.36 8.86
N ALA A 57 10.51 3.18 7.55
CA ALA A 57 11.20 2.13 6.81
C ALA A 57 12.72 2.35 6.77
N LEU A 58 13.20 3.60 6.74
CA LEU A 58 14.63 3.93 6.91
C LEU A 58 15.14 3.54 8.30
N ASP A 59 14.40 3.87 9.37
CA ASP A 59 14.79 3.49 10.74
C ASP A 59 14.92 1.96 10.90
N TYR A 60 14.03 1.19 10.26
CA TYR A 60 14.12 -0.27 10.24
C TYR A 60 15.30 -0.76 9.40
N GLN A 61 15.53 -0.14 8.24
CA GLN A 61 16.64 -0.47 7.36
C GLN A 61 17.99 -0.30 8.05
N GLU A 62 18.19 0.78 8.81
CA GLU A 62 19.41 1.00 9.63
C GLU A 62 19.66 -0.12 10.64
N ARG A 63 18.60 -0.82 11.06
CA ARG A 63 18.64 -1.95 11.99
C ARG A 63 18.70 -3.32 11.27
N GLY A 64 18.79 -3.34 9.94
CA GLY A 64 18.75 -4.57 9.15
C GLY A 64 17.38 -5.27 9.17
N VAL A 65 16.30 -4.51 9.35
CA VAL A 65 14.92 -4.99 9.35
C VAL A 65 14.18 -4.40 8.15
N ASP A 66 13.42 -5.23 7.44
CA ASP A 66 12.56 -4.76 6.36
C ASP A 66 11.20 -4.32 6.91
N LEU A 67 10.55 -3.37 6.27
CA LEU A 67 9.19 -2.95 6.63
C LEU A 67 8.20 -3.47 5.58
N LEU A 68 7.17 -4.20 6.02
CA LEU A 68 5.99 -4.56 5.23
C LEU A 68 4.82 -3.64 5.59
N LEU A 69 4.45 -2.76 4.65
CA LEU A 69 3.35 -1.80 4.81
C LEU A 69 2.11 -2.25 4.03
N THR A 70 0.99 -2.47 4.71
CA THR A 70 -0.32 -2.50 4.05
C THR A 70 -0.87 -1.10 3.92
N GLY A 71 -1.44 -0.75 2.77
CA GLY A 71 -2.04 0.57 2.62
C GLY A 71 -2.77 0.76 1.31
N GLN A 72 -3.39 1.92 1.17
CA GLN A 72 -4.17 2.27 -0.02
C GLN A 72 -3.45 3.21 -0.98
N SER A 73 -2.26 3.72 -0.64
CA SER A 73 -1.48 4.57 -1.54
C SER A 73 -0.85 3.75 -2.67
N PRO A 74 -0.94 4.17 -3.95
CA PRO A 74 -0.24 3.49 -5.03
C PRO A 74 1.29 3.69 -4.94
N LEU A 75 2.04 3.00 -5.81
CA LEU A 75 3.50 3.14 -5.89
C LEU A 75 3.93 4.58 -6.18
N GLY A 76 3.25 5.27 -7.09
CA GLY A 76 3.58 6.66 -7.46
C GLY A 76 3.57 7.62 -6.27
N GLU A 77 2.66 7.44 -5.31
CA GLU A 77 2.65 8.26 -4.08
C GLU A 77 3.87 7.97 -3.20
N VAL A 78 4.35 6.72 -3.14
CA VAL A 78 5.56 6.36 -2.37
C VAL A 78 6.80 6.96 -3.02
N LEU A 79 6.93 6.83 -4.34
CA LEU A 79 8.10 7.34 -5.06
C LEU A 79 8.17 8.87 -5.03
N ALA A 80 7.05 9.55 -4.83
CA ALA A 80 6.99 11.01 -4.80
C ALA A 80 7.45 11.62 -3.48
N VAL A 81 7.61 10.84 -2.40
CA VAL A 81 8.02 11.43 -1.11
C VAL A 81 9.53 11.68 -1.04
N PRO A 82 9.98 12.75 -0.35
CA PRO A 82 11.39 13.15 -0.35
C PRO A 82 12.36 12.06 0.13
N SER A 83 11.94 11.22 1.06
CA SER A 83 12.81 10.20 1.65
C SER A 83 12.87 8.90 0.82
N ALA A 84 12.05 8.74 -0.22
CA ALA A 84 11.99 7.51 -1.01
C ALA A 84 13.32 7.11 -1.68
N PRO A 85 14.12 8.04 -2.25
CA PRO A 85 15.42 7.71 -2.84
C PRO A 85 16.47 7.20 -1.85
N LEU A 86 16.23 7.31 -0.53
CA LEU A 86 17.15 6.86 0.51
C LEU A 86 16.94 5.38 0.90
N LEU A 87 15.84 4.77 0.45
CA LEU A 87 15.57 3.36 0.70
C LEU A 87 16.47 2.48 -0.19
N ASP A 88 16.99 1.41 0.37
CA ASP A 88 17.79 0.41 -0.36
C ASP A 88 16.96 -0.28 -1.45
N GLY A 89 15.63 -0.24 -1.33
CA GLY A 89 14.72 -0.77 -2.32
C GLY A 89 13.25 -0.62 -1.92
N ILE A 90 12.40 -0.57 -2.94
CA ILE A 90 10.94 -0.54 -2.79
C ILE A 90 10.36 -1.67 -3.64
N ALA A 91 9.73 -2.66 -3.00
CA ALA A 91 8.98 -3.70 -3.67
C ALA A 91 7.49 -3.53 -3.40
N VAL A 92 6.68 -3.43 -4.45
CA VAL A 92 5.23 -3.24 -4.34
C VAL A 92 4.49 -4.41 -4.95
N CYS A 93 3.54 -4.95 -4.20
CA CYS A 93 2.60 -5.95 -4.66
C CYS A 93 1.19 -5.37 -4.61
N LEU A 94 0.54 -5.29 -5.77
CA LEU A 94 -0.88 -4.97 -5.87
C LEU A 94 -1.70 -6.20 -5.46
N VAL A 95 -2.46 -6.07 -4.38
CA VAL A 95 -3.50 -7.03 -3.98
C VAL A 95 -4.82 -6.51 -4.51
N ASP A 96 -5.40 -7.24 -5.46
CA ASP A 96 -6.62 -6.86 -6.15
C ASP A 96 -7.60 -8.02 -6.31
N VAL A 97 -8.86 -7.68 -6.56
CA VAL A 97 -9.98 -8.61 -6.81
C VAL A 97 -10.90 -8.06 -7.89
N ALA A 98 -11.78 -8.92 -8.43
CA ALA A 98 -12.81 -8.48 -9.35
C ALA A 98 -13.73 -7.44 -8.70
N ASP A 99 -14.33 -6.60 -9.52
CA ASP A 99 -15.16 -5.50 -9.01
C ASP A 99 -16.44 -6.01 -8.34
N ASP A 100 -17.01 -7.11 -8.82
CA ASP A 100 -18.16 -7.77 -8.21
C ASP A 100 -17.80 -8.38 -6.84
N ASP A 101 -16.68 -9.10 -6.74
CA ASP A 101 -16.18 -9.60 -5.46
C ASP A 101 -15.95 -8.47 -4.45
N ARG A 102 -15.49 -7.29 -4.92
CA ARG A 102 -15.29 -6.13 -4.04
C ARG A 102 -16.61 -5.58 -3.52
N ARG A 103 -17.64 -5.51 -4.37
CA ARG A 103 -18.99 -5.09 -3.96
C ARG A 103 -19.52 -6.03 -2.88
N ASP A 104 -19.46 -7.34 -3.13
CA ASP A 104 -19.95 -8.35 -2.21
C ASP A 104 -19.23 -8.27 -0.85
N ARG A 105 -17.90 -8.10 -0.87
CA ARG A 105 -17.10 -7.95 0.36
C ARG A 105 -17.38 -6.66 1.10
N LEU A 106 -17.63 -5.54 0.40
CA LEU A 106 -18.01 -4.27 1.05
C LEU A 106 -19.36 -4.40 1.77
N VAL A 107 -20.34 -5.03 1.12
CA VAL A 107 -21.65 -5.30 1.73
C VAL A 107 -21.52 -6.24 2.93
N ALA A 108 -20.74 -7.32 2.79
CA ALA A 108 -20.52 -8.27 3.88
C ALA A 108 -19.78 -7.67 5.08
N ARG A 109 -18.80 -6.77 4.83
CA ARG A 109 -18.04 -6.11 5.89
C ARG A 109 -18.87 -5.12 6.69
N ASP A 110 -19.67 -4.30 6.01
CA ASP A 110 -20.50 -3.28 6.65
C ASP A 110 -21.87 -3.15 5.94
N PRO A 111 -22.84 -4.02 6.24
CA PRO A 111 -24.14 -4.00 5.58
C PRO A 111 -24.84 -2.63 5.70
N GLY A 112 -25.23 -2.04 4.58
CA GLY A 112 -25.95 -0.77 4.53
C GLY A 112 -25.12 0.49 4.83
N ARG A 113 -23.82 0.35 5.13
CA ARG A 113 -22.94 1.49 5.45
C ARG A 113 -22.56 2.32 4.22
N TRP A 114 -22.40 1.66 3.08
CA TRP A 114 -21.83 2.27 1.87
C TRP A 114 -22.94 2.60 0.88
N ASP A 115 -23.09 3.88 0.54
CA ASP A 115 -23.94 4.29 -0.57
C ASP A 115 -23.29 3.99 -1.94
N ALA A 116 -24.04 4.20 -3.02
CA ALA A 116 -23.56 3.93 -4.37
C ALA A 116 -22.32 4.78 -4.75
N SER A 117 -22.19 5.99 -4.21
CA SER A 117 -21.07 6.89 -4.46
C SER A 117 -19.79 6.38 -3.79
N ALA A 118 -19.89 5.95 -2.54
CA ALA A 118 -18.79 5.34 -1.79
C ALA A 118 -18.31 4.04 -2.45
N VAL A 119 -19.25 3.18 -2.88
CA VAL A 119 -18.91 1.96 -3.64
C VAL A 119 -18.19 2.33 -4.95
N ALA A 120 -18.71 3.29 -5.71
CA ALA A 120 -18.07 3.75 -6.94
C ALA A 120 -16.66 4.31 -6.68
N ALA A 121 -16.45 5.03 -5.58
CA ALA A 121 -15.14 5.52 -5.18
C ALA A 121 -14.15 4.38 -4.90
N PHE A 122 -14.56 3.31 -4.20
CA PHE A 122 -13.70 2.13 -3.98
C PHE A 122 -13.33 1.42 -5.28
N LEU A 123 -14.25 1.33 -6.24
CA LEU A 123 -14.00 0.74 -7.56
C LEU A 123 -13.09 1.63 -8.41
N GLY A 124 -13.32 2.94 -8.42
CA GLY A 124 -12.45 3.91 -9.08
C GLY A 124 -11.03 3.85 -8.53
N TRP A 125 -10.88 3.72 -7.21
CA TRP A 125 -9.58 3.52 -6.58
C TRP A 125 -8.92 2.21 -7.01
N ALA A 126 -9.68 1.11 -7.11
CA ALA A 126 -9.15 -0.16 -7.61
C ALA A 126 -8.66 -0.07 -9.06
N ALA A 127 -9.44 0.59 -9.94
CA ALA A 127 -9.02 0.86 -11.31
C ALA A 127 -7.74 1.70 -11.37
N TRP A 128 -7.62 2.70 -10.49
CA TRP A 128 -6.43 3.55 -10.39
C TRP A 128 -5.17 2.75 -9.99
N HIS A 129 -5.31 1.86 -9.01
CA HIS A 129 -4.25 0.92 -8.60
C HIS A 129 -3.80 0.00 -9.73
N ARG A 130 -4.75 -0.59 -10.48
CA ARG A 130 -4.44 -1.43 -11.65
C ARG A 130 -3.67 -0.63 -12.71
N GLY A 131 -4.04 0.62 -12.93
CA GLY A 131 -3.33 1.53 -13.83
C GLY A 131 -1.88 1.71 -13.40
N HIS A 132 -1.66 2.06 -12.14
CA HIS A 132 -0.31 2.26 -11.58
C HIS A 132 0.55 0.99 -11.59
N ALA A 133 -0.05 -0.19 -11.41
CA ALA A 133 0.69 -1.45 -11.45
C ALA A 133 1.15 -1.80 -12.89
N ARG A 134 0.44 -1.32 -13.91
CA ARG A 134 0.82 -1.48 -15.32
C ARG A 134 1.79 -0.39 -15.78
N ASP A 135 1.74 0.78 -15.13
CA ASP A 135 2.65 1.89 -15.36
C ASP A 135 3.99 1.65 -14.64
N VAL A 136 4.75 0.69 -15.15
CA VAL A 136 6.10 0.41 -14.65
C VAL A 136 6.99 1.55 -15.15
N LEU A 137 7.30 2.52 -14.27
CA LEU A 137 8.31 3.54 -14.54
C LEU A 137 9.58 2.85 -15.11
N PRO A 138 10.24 3.41 -16.14
CA PRO A 138 11.46 2.84 -16.74
C PRO A 138 12.67 2.67 -15.78
N LEU A 139 12.54 3.07 -14.51
CA LEU A 139 13.60 3.09 -13.50
C LEU A 139 14.04 1.70 -13.01
N ALA A 140 13.32 0.62 -13.35
CA ALA A 140 13.69 -0.75 -12.99
C ALA A 140 14.77 -1.38 -13.91
N ARG A 141 15.25 -0.68 -14.96
CA ARG A 141 16.28 -1.23 -15.87
C ARG A 141 17.72 -1.14 -15.34
N GLY A 142 17.98 -0.45 -14.22
CA GLY A 142 19.33 -0.30 -13.68
C GLY A 142 19.85 -1.47 -12.82
N TRP A 143 18.99 -2.43 -12.48
CA TRP A 143 19.32 -3.48 -11.50
C TRP A 143 19.60 -4.86 -12.13
N ALA A 144 19.42 -5.00 -13.44
CA ALA A 144 19.60 -6.27 -14.15
C ALA A 144 20.98 -6.45 -14.82
N ASP A 145 21.82 -5.42 -14.86
CA ASP A 145 23.09 -5.43 -15.62
C ASP A 145 24.35 -5.49 -14.72
N THR A 146 24.22 -5.89 -13.45
CA THR A 146 25.37 -6.23 -12.59
C THR A 146 25.17 -7.59 -11.94
N ALA A 147 25.32 -8.64 -12.75
CA ALA A 147 25.60 -10.00 -12.33
C ALA A 147 26.64 -10.62 -13.26
#